data_AF-A0A504WVC1-F1
#
_entry.id   AF-A0A504WVC1-F1
#
_cell.length_a   1.000
_cell.length_b   1.000
_cell.length_c   1.000
_cell.angle_alpha   90.00
_cell.angle_beta   90.00
_cell.angle_gamma   90.00
#
_symmetry.space_group_name_H-M   'P 1'
#
loop_
_entity.id
_entity.type
_entity.pdbx_description
1 polymer ?
#
loop_
_entity_poly.entity_id
_entity_poly.type
_entity_poly.pdbx_seq_one_letter_code
_entity_poly.pdbx_strand_id
1 'polypeptide(L)'
;MWGFADHRSPDQGYRVILSIFIHTNLPHLSLSLLIQLFALRPFEEYMGWHKMAVMFISSCIFGNFLSSFVHPYQIATGPAHMGLLTVRLVDFLCFQHLLEKSRSGIMHMVLPLIFLLFLGFSPWLDNVANFGSVVIALLLYFILIYHTRCILRILLTCVLTGLFITVCMLFYRGPIVQCEWCRHLTCAPLTPGLCDEFQVSVETQLDCIPLNWE
;
A
#
# COMPACT_ATOMS: atom_id res chain seq x y z
N MET A 1 20.89 1.61 7.04
CA MET A 1 20.40 1.66 5.64
C MET A 1 21.49 2.27 4.77
N TRP A 2 21.64 1.83 3.53
CA TRP A 2 22.62 2.42 2.61
C TRP A 2 22.28 3.89 2.29
N GLY A 3 23.30 4.71 2.09
CA GLY A 3 23.18 6.11 1.68
C GLY A 3 22.90 6.23 0.18
N PHE A 4 22.81 7.46 -0.30
CA PHE A 4 22.81 7.73 -1.74
C PHE A 4 24.20 7.40 -2.32
N ALA A 5 24.26 6.62 -3.40
CA ALA A 5 25.46 6.43 -4.20
C ALA A 5 25.73 7.64 -5.11
N ASP A 6 24.67 8.29 -5.60
CA ASP A 6 24.74 9.60 -6.26
C ASP A 6 23.67 10.55 -5.69
N HIS A 7 24.10 11.63 -5.05
CA HIS A 7 23.23 12.65 -4.46
C HIS A 7 22.34 13.39 -5.48
N ARG A 8 22.65 13.29 -6.79
CA ARG A 8 21.85 13.90 -7.86
C ARG A 8 20.74 12.99 -8.37
N SER A 9 20.72 11.72 -7.96
CA SER A 9 19.75 10.72 -8.43
C SER A 9 19.04 10.03 -7.26
N PRO A 10 17.70 9.83 -7.32
CA PRO A 10 16.98 9.10 -6.28
C PRO A 10 17.20 7.58 -6.46
N ASP A 11 18.30 7.06 -5.94
CA ASP A 11 18.73 5.66 -6.07
C ASP A 11 18.24 4.72 -4.95
N GLN A 12 17.28 5.19 -4.13
CA GLN A 12 16.82 4.49 -2.94
C GLN A 12 15.54 3.67 -3.15
N GLY A 13 15.30 3.17 -4.36
CA GLY A 13 14.12 2.36 -4.70
C GLY A 13 13.99 1.07 -3.86
N TYR A 14 15.11 0.54 -3.34
CA TYR A 14 15.10 -0.61 -2.43
C TYR A 14 14.32 -0.34 -1.14
N ARG A 15 14.21 0.93 -0.70
CA ARG A 15 13.46 1.30 0.51
C ARG A 15 11.97 1.02 0.33
N VAL A 16 11.43 1.30 -0.85
CA VAL A 16 10.02 1.09 -1.21
C VAL A 16 9.65 -0.40 -1.16
N ILE A 17 10.59 -1.27 -1.53
CA ILE A 17 10.39 -2.73 -1.53
C ILE A 17 10.55 -3.29 -0.12
N LEU A 18 11.62 -2.93 0.59
CA LEU A 18 11.90 -3.46 1.93
C LEU A 18 10.90 -2.98 2.98
N SER A 19 10.29 -1.81 2.77
CA SER A 19 9.35 -1.25 3.74
C SER A 19 8.09 -2.11 3.92
N ILE A 20 7.77 -2.99 2.97
CA ILE A 20 6.71 -4.00 3.08
C ILE A 20 6.91 -4.88 4.33
N PHE A 21 8.15 -5.11 4.75
CA PHE A 21 8.51 -6.02 5.86
C PHE A 21 8.84 -5.29 7.16
N ILE A 22 8.80 -3.96 7.18
CA ILE A 22 9.20 -3.15 8.33
C ILE A 22 7.95 -2.53 8.95
N HIS A 23 7.80 -2.65 10.27
CA HIS A 23 6.71 -2.02 11.01
C HIS A 23 7.27 -0.97 11.97
N THR A 24 6.55 0.14 12.10
CA THR A 24 6.91 1.28 12.99
C THR A 24 6.80 0.95 14.48
N ASN A 25 5.82 0.15 14.87
CA ASN A 25 5.57 -0.19 16.27
C ASN A 25 4.91 -1.56 16.43
N LEU A 26 4.92 -2.07 17.67
CA LEU A 26 4.38 -3.40 18.01
C LEU A 26 2.86 -3.53 17.76
N PRO A 27 2.01 -2.52 18.05
CA PRO A 27 0.59 -2.59 17.68
C PRO A 27 0.35 -2.70 16.17
N HIS A 28 1.10 -1.96 15.35
CA HIS A 28 1.00 -2.04 13.90
C HIS A 28 1.42 -3.42 13.38
N LEU A 29 2.53 -3.98 13.88
CA LEU A 29 2.93 -5.35 13.57
C LEU A 29 1.86 -6.37 13.99
N SER A 30 1.31 -6.22 15.20
CA SER A 30 0.26 -7.11 15.71
C SER A 30 -0.97 -7.07 14.81
N LEU A 31 -1.41 -5.90 14.38
CA LEU A 31 -2.53 -5.73 13.44
C LEU A 31 -2.25 -6.43 12.11
N SER A 32 -1.07 -6.26 11.53
CA SER A 32 -0.67 -6.95 10.29
C SER A 32 -0.71 -8.47 10.45
N LEU A 33 -0.18 -9.00 11.56
CA LEU A 33 -0.18 -10.44 11.83
C LEU A 33 -1.61 -10.98 12.01
N LEU A 34 -2.48 -10.25 12.71
CA LEU A 34 -3.89 -10.63 12.87
C LEU A 34 -4.58 -10.72 11.50
N ILE A 35 -4.39 -9.72 10.63
CA ILE A 35 -4.96 -9.73 9.28
C ILE A 35 -4.42 -10.92 8.48
N GLN A 36 -3.10 -11.10 8.48
CA GLN A 36 -2.45 -12.15 7.69
C GLN A 36 -2.91 -13.54 8.14
N LEU A 37 -2.93 -13.80 9.44
CA LEU A 37 -3.22 -15.12 10.00
C LEU A 37 -4.71 -15.47 10.01
N PHE A 38 -5.59 -14.51 10.29
CA PHE A 38 -7.03 -14.79 10.44
C PHE A 38 -7.84 -14.50 9.18
N ALA A 39 -7.50 -13.47 8.40
CA ALA A 39 -8.25 -13.11 7.21
C ALA A 39 -7.63 -13.67 5.93
N LEU A 40 -6.30 -13.59 5.78
CA LEU A 40 -5.62 -13.90 4.52
C LEU A 40 -5.17 -15.35 4.41
N ARG A 41 -4.77 -16.01 5.49
CA ARG A 41 -4.39 -17.44 5.46
C ARG A 41 -5.50 -18.36 4.93
N PRO A 42 -6.77 -18.29 5.40
CA PRO A 42 -7.83 -19.13 4.83
C PRO A 42 -8.07 -18.84 3.34
N PHE A 43 -7.87 -17.59 2.94
CA PHE A 43 -8.01 -17.16 1.54
C PHE A 43 -6.84 -17.66 0.68
N GLU A 44 -5.63 -17.72 1.24
CA GLU A 44 -4.45 -18.30 0.61
C GLU A 44 -4.61 -19.81 0.37
N GLU A 45 -5.12 -20.53 1.37
CA GLU A 45 -5.43 -21.97 1.27
C GLU A 45 -6.48 -22.24 0.17
N TYR A 46 -7.44 -21.32 -0.02
CA TYR A 46 -8.45 -21.41 -1.08
C TYR A 46 -7.90 -21.08 -2.48
N MET A 47 -7.16 -19.98 -2.63
CA MET A 47 -6.69 -19.49 -3.94
C MET A 47 -5.41 -20.17 -4.46
N GLY A 48 -4.60 -20.66 -3.52
CA GLY A 48 -3.23 -21.13 -3.74
C GLY A 48 -2.19 -20.03 -3.47
N TRP A 49 -1.12 -20.42 -2.79
CA TRP A 49 -0.05 -19.52 -2.31
C TRP A 49 0.62 -18.69 -3.41
N HIS A 50 0.85 -19.27 -4.60
CA HIS A 50 1.56 -18.58 -5.68
C HIS A 50 0.79 -17.37 -6.21
N LYS A 51 -0.53 -17.50 -6.42
CA LYS A 51 -1.37 -16.38 -6.88
C LYS A 51 -1.46 -15.31 -5.79
N MET A 52 -1.63 -15.75 -4.55
CA MET A 52 -1.70 -14.88 -3.39
C MET A 52 -0.41 -14.06 -3.21
N ALA A 53 0.75 -14.70 -3.34
CA ALA A 53 2.06 -14.04 -3.25
C ALA A 53 2.27 -13.00 -4.35
N VAL A 54 1.92 -13.33 -5.61
CA VAL A 54 2.02 -12.37 -6.73
C VAL A 54 1.11 -11.16 -6.51
N MET A 55 -0.14 -11.38 -6.07
CA MET A 55 -1.06 -10.29 -5.74
C MET A 55 -0.55 -9.45 -4.58
N PHE A 56 -0.08 -10.08 -3.50
CA PHE A 56 0.44 -9.41 -2.30
C PHE A 56 1.62 -8.51 -2.62
N ILE A 57 2.70 -9.09 -3.16
CA ILE A 57 3.97 -8.39 -3.37
C ILE A 57 3.80 -7.28 -4.41
N SER A 58 3.17 -7.57 -5.55
CA SER A 58 3.01 -6.58 -6.62
C SER A 58 2.14 -5.40 -6.17
N SER A 59 1.03 -5.66 -5.46
CA SER A 59 0.15 -4.59 -4.99
C SER A 59 0.80 -3.74 -3.90
N CYS A 60 1.57 -4.33 -2.98
CA CYS A 60 2.30 -3.59 -1.95
C CYS A 60 3.42 -2.74 -2.56
N ILE A 61 4.20 -3.28 -3.50
CA ILE A 61 5.26 -2.52 -4.19
C ILE A 61 4.66 -1.29 -4.87
N PHE A 62 3.61 -1.47 -5.67
CA PHE A 62 2.97 -0.37 -6.36
C PHE A 62 2.38 0.67 -5.40
N GLY A 63 1.69 0.21 -4.35
CA GLY A 63 1.14 1.08 -3.31
C GLY A 63 2.22 1.95 -2.67
N ASN A 64 3.35 1.36 -2.29
CA ASN A 64 4.46 2.10 -1.69
C ASN A 64 5.09 3.09 -2.67
N PHE A 65 5.24 2.73 -3.95
CA PHE A 65 5.69 3.68 -4.98
C PHE A 65 4.73 4.87 -5.14
N LEU A 66 3.43 4.59 -5.15
CA LEU A 66 2.40 5.63 -5.25
C LEU A 66 2.43 6.55 -4.03
N SER A 67 2.55 5.98 -2.82
CA SER A 67 2.71 6.75 -1.59
C SER A 67 3.97 7.60 -1.60
N SER A 68 5.14 7.05 -1.93
CA SER A 68 6.39 7.82 -1.99
C SER A 68 6.37 8.95 -3.03
N PHE A 69 5.54 8.84 -4.06
CA PHE A 69 5.31 9.95 -5.00
C PHE A 69 4.45 11.08 -4.40
N VAL A 70 3.44 10.75 -3.61
CA VAL A 70 2.51 11.72 -2.97
C VAL A 70 3.09 12.29 -1.67
N HIS A 71 3.84 11.48 -0.92
CA HIS A 71 4.41 11.76 0.40
C HIS A 71 5.92 11.47 0.41
N PRO A 72 6.75 12.28 -0.29
CA PRO A 72 8.17 11.95 -0.51
C PRO A 72 9.05 11.89 0.73
N TYR A 73 8.69 12.64 1.76
CA TYR A 73 9.45 12.67 3.01
C TYR A 73 8.99 11.62 4.02
N GLN A 74 8.13 10.69 3.59
CA GLN A 74 7.57 9.66 4.44
C GLN A 74 7.85 8.29 3.84
N ILE A 75 8.19 7.36 4.72
CA ILE A 75 8.42 5.98 4.34
C ILE A 75 7.14 5.23 4.69
N ALA A 76 6.37 4.83 3.67
CA ALA A 76 5.27 3.89 3.86
C ALA A 76 5.81 2.62 4.54
N THR A 77 5.37 2.31 5.75
CA THR A 77 5.82 1.13 6.50
C THR A 77 4.74 0.07 6.54
N GLY A 78 5.15 -1.19 6.46
CA GLY A 78 4.27 -2.34 6.54
C GLY A 78 3.60 -2.65 5.20
N PRO A 79 2.95 -3.81 5.12
CA PRO A 79 2.26 -4.24 3.91
C PRO A 79 0.88 -3.57 3.77
N ALA A 80 0.54 -3.18 2.55
CA ALA A 80 -0.74 -2.56 2.20
C ALA A 80 -1.86 -3.60 2.08
N HIS A 81 -2.36 -4.11 3.21
CA HIS A 81 -3.32 -5.22 3.28
C HIS A 81 -4.69 -4.96 2.62
N MET A 82 -5.10 -3.70 2.42
CA MET A 82 -6.42 -3.38 1.86
C MET A 82 -6.65 -4.01 0.49
N GLY A 83 -5.60 -4.16 -0.33
CA GLY A 83 -5.71 -4.79 -1.64
C GLY A 83 -6.22 -6.23 -1.59
N LEU A 84 -5.60 -7.09 -0.78
CA LEU A 84 -6.03 -8.49 -0.67
C LEU A 84 -7.35 -8.66 0.09
N LEU A 85 -7.60 -7.84 1.10
CA LEU A 85 -8.90 -7.84 1.78
C LEU A 85 -10.04 -7.45 0.82
N THR A 86 -9.77 -6.52 -0.10
CA THR A 86 -10.73 -6.11 -1.13
C THR A 86 -10.92 -7.22 -2.17
N VAL A 87 -9.85 -7.87 -2.61
CA VAL A 87 -9.95 -9.04 -3.51
C VAL A 87 -10.78 -10.15 -2.87
N ARG A 88 -10.56 -10.44 -1.58
CA ARG A 88 -11.38 -11.42 -0.84
C ARG A 88 -12.85 -11.03 -0.80
N LEU A 89 -13.16 -9.75 -0.57
CA LEU A 89 -14.54 -9.26 -0.62
C LEU A 89 -15.13 -9.38 -2.04
N VAL A 90 -14.41 -8.99 -3.07
CA VAL A 90 -14.88 -9.05 -4.47
C VAL A 90 -15.12 -10.49 -4.91
N ASP A 91 -14.21 -11.41 -4.57
CA ASP A 91 -14.39 -12.83 -4.81
C ASP A 91 -15.67 -13.35 -4.14
N PHE A 92 -15.88 -13.04 -2.86
CA PHE A 92 -17.12 -13.37 -2.15
C PHE A 92 -18.35 -12.78 -2.85
N LEU A 93 -18.31 -11.52 -3.26
CA LEU A 93 -19.43 -10.85 -3.94
C LEU A 93 -19.74 -11.48 -5.31
N CYS A 94 -18.75 -11.98 -6.04
CA CYS A 94 -18.96 -12.68 -7.30
C CYS A 94 -19.75 -13.99 -7.09
N PHE A 95 -19.46 -14.72 -6.01
CA PHE A 95 -20.04 -16.04 -5.73
C PHE A 95 -21.14 -16.01 -4.66
N GLN A 96 -21.52 -14.84 -4.15
CA GLN A 96 -22.47 -14.69 -3.05
C GLN A 96 -23.84 -15.34 -3.30
N HIS A 97 -24.26 -15.44 -4.56
CA HIS A 97 -25.54 -16.03 -4.95
C HIS A 97 -25.59 -17.54 -4.71
N LEU A 98 -24.44 -18.18 -4.52
CA LEU A 98 -24.31 -19.60 -4.19
C LEU A 98 -24.32 -19.85 -2.67
N LEU A 99 -24.38 -18.80 -1.84
CA LEU A 99 -24.21 -18.88 -0.39
C LEU A 99 -25.48 -18.50 0.36
N GLU A 100 -25.96 -19.39 1.22
CA GLU A 100 -27.20 -19.19 2.00
C GLU A 100 -27.12 -18.00 2.98
N LYS A 101 -25.92 -17.71 3.52
CA LYS A 101 -25.69 -16.64 4.53
C LYS A 101 -24.91 -15.44 3.97
N SER A 102 -25.26 -14.95 2.80
CA SER A 102 -24.56 -13.85 2.11
C SER A 102 -24.38 -12.58 2.97
N ARG A 103 -25.45 -12.03 3.56
CA ARG A 103 -25.39 -10.73 4.28
C ARG A 103 -24.41 -10.71 5.45
N SER A 104 -24.37 -11.77 6.24
CA SER A 104 -23.43 -11.87 7.37
C SER A 104 -21.99 -11.95 6.88
N GLY A 105 -21.74 -12.75 5.83
CA GLY A 105 -20.40 -12.86 5.21
C GLY A 105 -19.89 -11.52 4.69
N ILE A 106 -20.73 -10.77 3.96
CA ILE A 106 -20.39 -9.43 3.47
C ILE A 106 -20.00 -8.52 4.63
N MET A 107 -20.79 -8.50 5.71
CA MET A 107 -20.52 -7.64 6.86
C MET A 107 -19.17 -7.98 7.53
N HIS A 108 -18.84 -9.26 7.67
CA HIS A 108 -17.55 -9.71 8.21
C HIS A 108 -16.35 -9.34 7.32
N MET A 109 -16.55 -9.20 6.02
CA MET A 109 -15.48 -8.82 5.08
C MET A 109 -15.36 -7.30 4.88
N VAL A 110 -16.47 -6.56 4.96
CA VAL A 110 -16.49 -5.10 4.84
C VAL A 110 -15.99 -4.41 6.11
N LEU A 111 -16.32 -4.94 7.30
CA LEU A 111 -15.90 -4.34 8.57
C LEU A 111 -14.38 -4.10 8.69
N PRO A 112 -13.49 -5.08 8.41
CA PRO A 112 -12.05 -4.84 8.48
C PRO A 112 -11.55 -3.82 7.45
N LEU A 113 -12.19 -3.69 6.28
CA LEU A 113 -11.83 -2.68 5.28
C LEU A 113 -12.15 -1.27 5.77
N ILE A 114 -13.35 -1.08 6.33
CA ILE A 114 -13.77 0.20 6.93
C ILE A 114 -12.86 0.55 8.11
N PHE A 115 -12.60 -0.42 8.98
CA PHE A 115 -11.73 -0.24 10.14
C PHE A 115 -10.31 0.21 9.74
N LEU A 116 -9.72 -0.44 8.73
CA LEU A 116 -8.39 -0.08 8.23
C LEU A 116 -8.35 1.27 7.53
N LEU A 117 -9.40 1.62 6.78
CA LEU A 117 -9.52 2.94 6.16
C LEU A 117 -9.52 4.06 7.21
N PHE A 118 -10.26 3.88 8.31
CA PHE A 118 -10.30 4.86 9.40
C PHE A 118 -8.99 4.90 10.20
N LEU A 119 -8.39 3.73 10.48
CA LEU A 119 -7.04 3.68 11.04
C LEU A 119 -6.00 4.32 10.11
N GLY A 120 -6.22 4.33 8.80
CA GLY A 120 -5.38 5.00 7.82
C GLY A 120 -5.42 6.53 7.85
N PHE A 121 -6.24 7.15 8.70
CA PHE A 121 -6.11 8.57 9.05
C PHE A 121 -5.21 8.81 10.27
N SER A 122 -4.67 7.75 10.85
CA SER A 122 -3.65 7.79 11.90
C SER A 122 -2.25 7.70 11.29
N PRO A 123 -1.19 8.15 11.99
CA PRO A 123 0.17 8.19 11.45
C PRO A 123 0.78 6.80 11.16
N TRP A 124 0.11 5.72 11.53
CA TRP A 124 0.66 4.36 11.47
C TRP A 124 0.30 3.61 10.19
N LEU A 125 -0.79 3.99 9.51
CA LEU A 125 -1.28 3.30 8.31
C LEU A 125 -1.32 4.26 7.13
N ASP A 126 -0.86 3.79 5.98
CA ASP A 126 -0.79 4.59 4.77
C ASP A 126 -1.99 4.33 3.85
N ASN A 127 -2.92 5.29 3.80
CA ASN A 127 -4.12 5.19 2.96
C ASN A 127 -3.83 5.33 1.46
N VAL A 128 -2.78 6.06 1.06
CA VAL A 128 -2.39 6.15 -0.35
C VAL A 128 -1.79 4.84 -0.83
N ALA A 129 -0.91 4.23 -0.03
CA ALA A 129 -0.36 2.92 -0.34
C ALA A 129 -1.45 1.84 -0.37
N ASN A 130 -2.38 1.85 0.59
CA ASN A 130 -3.53 0.95 0.61
C ASN A 130 -4.47 1.15 -0.59
N PHE A 131 -4.71 2.38 -1.02
CA PHE A 131 -5.50 2.65 -2.21
C PHE A 131 -4.81 2.11 -3.47
N GLY A 132 -3.50 2.38 -3.63
CA GLY A 132 -2.71 1.84 -4.73
C GLY A 132 -2.72 0.31 -4.75
N SER A 133 -2.65 -0.34 -3.58
CA SER A 133 -2.69 -1.80 -3.50
C SER A 133 -4.05 -2.37 -3.89
N VAL A 134 -5.16 -1.70 -3.57
CA VAL A 134 -6.51 -2.09 -4.03
C VAL A 134 -6.61 -2.10 -5.55
N VAL A 135 -6.13 -1.06 -6.23
CA VAL A 135 -6.17 -0.99 -7.69
C VAL A 135 -5.43 -2.17 -8.32
N ILE A 136 -4.20 -2.43 -7.88
CA ILE A 136 -3.35 -3.47 -8.46
C ILE A 136 -3.82 -4.87 -8.10
N ALA A 137 -4.24 -5.10 -6.85
CA ALA A 137 -4.75 -6.39 -6.42
C ALA A 137 -6.01 -6.79 -7.19
N LEU A 138 -6.92 -5.85 -7.45
CA LEU A 138 -8.13 -6.10 -8.26
C LEU A 138 -7.78 -6.40 -9.72
N LEU A 139 -6.88 -5.64 -10.34
CA LEU A 139 -6.41 -5.94 -11.70
C LEU A 139 -5.81 -7.35 -11.78
N LEU A 140 -4.94 -7.71 -10.82
CA LEU A 140 -4.33 -9.04 -10.77
C LEU A 140 -5.36 -10.14 -10.50
N TYR A 141 -6.38 -9.91 -9.69
CA TYR A 141 -7.47 -10.87 -9.48
C TYR A 141 -8.17 -11.21 -10.81
N PHE A 142 -8.49 -10.20 -11.63
CA PHE A 142 -9.12 -10.45 -12.94
C PHE A 142 -8.19 -11.09 -13.98
N ILE A 143 -6.87 -10.87 -13.85
CA ILE A 143 -5.86 -11.48 -14.72
C ILE A 143 -5.60 -12.94 -14.34
N LEU A 144 -5.42 -13.23 -13.04
CA LEU A 144 -4.91 -14.50 -12.54
C LEU A 144 -6.00 -15.49 -12.12
N ILE A 145 -7.13 -14.99 -11.58
CA ILE A 145 -8.13 -15.83 -10.91
C ILE A 145 -9.45 -15.84 -11.70
N TYR A 146 -10.00 -14.66 -11.99
CA TYR A 146 -11.30 -14.59 -12.65
C TYR A 146 -11.23 -15.11 -14.10
N HIS A 147 -12.29 -15.80 -14.53
CA HIS A 147 -12.39 -16.34 -15.88
C HIS A 147 -12.71 -15.22 -16.89
N THR A 148 -11.69 -14.44 -17.25
CA THR A 148 -11.73 -13.39 -18.26
C THR A 148 -11.48 -13.93 -19.68
N ARG A 149 -12.10 -13.32 -20.70
CA ARG A 149 -11.77 -13.60 -22.11
C ARG A 149 -10.32 -13.22 -22.40
N CYS A 150 -9.66 -13.96 -23.29
CA CYS A 150 -8.23 -13.76 -23.62
C CYS A 150 -7.90 -12.30 -23.97
N ILE A 151 -8.73 -11.64 -24.79
CA ILE A 151 -8.53 -10.24 -25.20
C ILE A 151 -8.57 -9.30 -23.99
N LEU A 152 -9.53 -9.49 -23.08
CA LEU A 152 -9.64 -8.67 -21.87
C LEU A 152 -8.45 -8.91 -20.94
N ARG A 153 -8.01 -10.17 -20.80
CA ARG A 153 -6.82 -10.50 -20.00
C ARG A 153 -5.57 -9.79 -20.51
N ILE A 154 -5.35 -9.81 -21.83
CA ILE A 154 -4.22 -9.10 -22.46
C ILE A 154 -4.32 -7.59 -22.20
N LEU A 155 -5.50 -6.99 -22.40
CA LEU A 155 -5.71 -5.57 -22.16
C LEU A 155 -5.45 -5.18 -20.69
N LEU A 156 -5.94 -5.98 -19.73
CA LEU A 156 -5.69 -5.76 -18.31
C LEU A 156 -4.20 -5.89 -17.97
N THR A 157 -3.48 -6.83 -18.59
CA THR A 157 -2.03 -6.93 -18.43
C THR A 157 -1.31 -5.70 -18.99
N CYS A 158 -1.72 -5.18 -20.16
CA CYS A 158 -1.18 -3.93 -20.70
C CYS A 158 -1.41 -2.75 -19.75
N VAL A 159 -2.63 -2.61 -19.21
CA VAL A 159 -2.98 -1.57 -18.22
C VAL A 159 -2.10 -1.71 -16.97
N LEU A 160 -1.96 -2.92 -16.43
CA LEU A 160 -1.11 -3.19 -15.27
C LEU A 160 0.33 -2.75 -15.53
N THR A 161 0.92 -3.14 -16.67
CA THR A 161 2.29 -2.74 -17.03
C THR A 161 2.43 -1.24 -17.20
N GLY A 162 1.45 -0.57 -17.82
CA GLY A 162 1.44 0.88 -17.98
C GLY A 162 1.38 1.63 -16.65
N LEU A 163 0.58 1.14 -15.70
CA LEU A 163 0.53 1.71 -14.34
C LEU A 163 1.87 1.59 -13.63
N PHE A 164 2.51 0.41 -13.65
CA PHE A 164 3.84 0.22 -13.04
C PHE A 164 4.91 1.10 -13.66
N ILE A 165 4.94 1.20 -15.00
CA ILE A 165 5.89 2.09 -15.67
C ILE A 165 5.63 3.54 -15.25
N THR A 166 4.37 3.96 -15.22
CA THR A 166 4.00 5.33 -14.85
C THR A 166 4.43 5.65 -13.42
N VAL A 167 4.12 4.81 -12.44
CA VAL A 167 4.48 5.10 -11.04
C VAL A 167 5.99 5.10 -10.82
N CYS A 168 6.73 4.21 -11.49
CA CYS A 168 8.19 4.22 -11.45
C CYS A 168 8.73 5.52 -12.06
N MET A 169 8.22 5.95 -13.22
CA MET A 169 8.65 7.20 -13.85
C MET A 169 8.34 8.42 -12.99
N LEU A 170 7.20 8.44 -12.31
CA LEU A 170 6.81 9.50 -11.38
C LEU A 170 7.76 9.56 -10.18
N PHE A 171 8.14 8.40 -9.63
CA PHE A 171 9.14 8.32 -8.56
C PHE A 171 10.50 8.89 -8.97
N TYR A 172 11.01 8.54 -10.16
CA TYR A 172 12.33 8.99 -10.61
C TYR A 172 12.36 10.41 -11.20
N ARG A 173 11.25 10.93 -11.75
CA ARG A 173 11.19 12.29 -12.32
C ARG A 173 10.94 13.40 -11.30
N GLY A 174 10.65 13.05 -10.05
CA GLY A 174 10.47 14.00 -8.96
C GLY A 174 9.09 13.84 -8.32
N PRO A 175 9.02 13.65 -7.00
CA PRO A 175 7.76 13.52 -6.28
C PRO A 175 7.02 14.85 -6.17
N ILE A 176 5.75 14.80 -5.76
CA ILE A 176 4.96 16.00 -5.51
C ILE A 176 5.49 16.67 -4.23
N VAL A 177 6.21 17.77 -4.41
CA VAL A 177 6.73 18.60 -3.30
C VAL A 177 5.76 19.68 -2.85
N GLN A 178 4.79 20.05 -3.69
CA GLN A 178 3.84 21.15 -3.45
C GLN A 178 2.40 20.64 -3.38
N CYS A 179 2.06 19.93 -2.31
CA CYS A 179 0.67 19.53 -2.06
C CYS A 179 0.32 19.64 -0.58
N GLU A 180 -0.29 20.76 -0.20
CA GLU A 180 -0.69 21.02 1.19
C GLU A 180 -1.73 20.01 1.71
N TRP A 181 -2.66 19.57 0.85
CA TRP A 181 -3.75 18.68 1.26
C TRP A 181 -3.42 17.19 1.15
N CYS A 182 -2.37 16.80 0.43
CA CYS A 182 -2.02 15.39 0.20
C CYS A 182 -1.72 14.65 1.51
N ARG A 183 -1.14 15.33 2.49
CA ARG A 183 -0.92 14.78 3.83
C ARG A 183 -2.21 14.28 4.49
N HIS A 184 -3.33 14.97 4.28
CA HIS A 184 -4.60 14.61 4.89
C HIS A 184 -5.21 13.32 4.34
N LEU A 185 -4.67 12.79 3.24
CA LEU A 185 -5.04 11.46 2.74
C LEU A 185 -4.62 10.34 3.71
N THR A 186 -3.49 10.53 4.41
CA THR A 186 -2.88 9.53 5.29
C THR A 186 -2.88 9.95 6.76
N CYS A 187 -2.94 11.25 7.09
CA CYS A 187 -3.04 11.71 8.47
C CYS A 187 -3.96 12.91 8.61
N ALA A 188 -5.11 12.71 9.25
CA ALA A 188 -6.04 13.77 9.58
C ALA A 188 -5.70 14.38 10.96
N PRO A 189 -5.73 15.71 11.13
CA PRO A 189 -5.42 16.38 12.40
C PRO A 189 -6.58 16.23 13.39
N LEU A 190 -6.82 15.00 13.87
CA LEU A 190 -7.89 14.67 14.82
C LEU A 190 -7.55 15.12 16.24
N THR A 191 -6.27 15.12 16.60
CA THR A 191 -5.73 15.61 17.88
C THR A 191 -4.47 16.44 17.65
N PRO A 192 -4.20 17.49 18.46
CA PRO A 192 -2.96 18.25 18.38
C PRO A 192 -1.76 17.31 18.59
N GLY A 193 -0.71 17.42 17.77
CA GLY A 193 0.47 16.57 17.91
C GLY A 193 0.45 15.26 17.14
N LEU A 194 -0.72 14.75 16.75
CA LEU A 194 -0.83 13.38 16.22
C LEU A 194 -0.16 13.19 14.86
N CYS A 195 -0.21 14.22 14.02
CA CYS A 195 0.36 14.17 12.69
C CYS A 195 1.69 14.94 12.60
N ASP A 196 2.26 15.47 13.67
CA ASP A 196 3.37 16.46 13.57
C ASP A 196 4.60 15.91 12.85
N GLU A 197 4.83 14.59 12.91
CA GLU A 197 5.87 13.88 12.16
C GLU A 197 5.68 13.96 10.62
N PHE A 198 4.50 14.37 10.16
CA PHE A 198 4.16 14.61 8.76
C PHE A 198 4.37 16.10 8.36
N GLN A 199 4.76 17.02 9.27
CA GLN A 199 5.17 18.40 8.97
C GLN A 199 6.68 18.45 8.67
N VAL A 200 7.08 18.05 7.46
CA VAL A 200 8.47 18.26 7.03
C VAL A 200 8.58 19.63 6.37
N SER A 201 9.16 20.61 7.07
CA SER A 201 9.44 21.94 6.54
C SER A 201 10.69 21.90 5.65
N VAL A 202 10.48 21.92 4.33
CA VAL A 202 11.55 21.87 3.32
C VAL A 202 12.44 23.13 3.32
N GLU A 203 11.98 24.24 3.92
CA GLU A 203 12.75 25.48 4.05
C GLU A 203 13.74 25.48 5.22
N THR A 204 13.69 24.50 6.11
CA THR A 204 14.69 24.40 7.18
C THR A 204 15.94 23.78 6.59
N GLN A 205 16.88 24.64 6.18
CA GLN A 205 18.24 24.25 5.85
C GLN A 205 18.76 23.42 7.04
N LEU A 206 18.89 22.09 6.85
CA LEU A 206 19.56 21.26 7.84
C LEU A 206 20.98 21.80 7.91
N ASP A 207 21.30 22.52 8.98
CA ASP A 207 22.68 22.77 9.37
C ASP A 207 23.32 21.40 9.50
N CYS A 208 24.04 21.00 8.46
CA CYS A 208 24.87 19.81 8.49
C CYS A 208 25.87 20.07 9.61
N ILE A 209 25.68 19.43 10.76
CA ILE A 209 26.65 19.46 11.85
C ILE A 209 27.96 18.95 11.22
N PRO A 210 28.99 19.79 11.08
CA PRO A 210 30.26 19.31 10.56
C PRO A 210 30.73 18.22 11.51
N LEU A 211 31.04 17.05 10.95
CA LEU A 211 31.62 15.93 11.67
C LEU A 211 33.05 16.31 12.08
N ASN A 212 33.17 17.15 13.11
CA ASN A 212 34.42 17.46 13.77
C ASN A 212 34.72 16.29 14.72
N TRP A 213 35.27 15.22 14.15
CA TRP A 213 35.95 14.19 14.93
C TRP A 213 37.36 14.70 15.26
N GLU A 214 37.46 15.52 16.31
CA GLU A 214 38.72 15.70 17.05
C GLU A 214 38.80 14.69 18.20
#